data_AF-A0A4D9EHS1-F1
#
_entry.id   AF-A0A4D9EHS1-F1
#
_cell.length_a   1.000
_cell.length_b   1.000
_cell.length_c   1.000
_cell.angle_alpha   90.00
_cell.angle_beta   90.00
_cell.angle_gamma   90.00
#
_symmetry.space_group_name_H-M   'P 1'
#
loop_
_entity.id
_entity.type
_entity.pdbx_description
1 polymer ?
#
loop_
_entity_poly.entity_id
_entity_poly.type
_entity_poly.pdbx_seq_one_letter_code
_entity_poly.pdbx_strand_id
1 'polypeptide(L)'
;MDATDYSLPCSPREMHVTNPTYRWARDRRESQLLSVSAQGALSFQHFQGSSSGNYSCTVSSKEHRLPQPQTFHYTVLAYHVRGGLEALLVFRSRLCQEALKRRFLWSLQEALDRVASAQHCRLVLSKSSCFPTLQEPWDEFNLQVQFQVSPFGPEWDKLCNPHNQTTVINCYRAAARNNLLQAKLAMTRFLEEHGPFPITGDGAPRAIFNNRFTSFLKTERCAGGYGLSLQLEMCPDCCILCQPGTFSAPRSNECTACPAGTFNPLYGRAACSRCKEGLVTRAAGATSAGDCVEEEAGSNGNTRRPS
;
A
#
# COMPACT_ATOMS: atom_id res chain seq x y z
N MET A 1 -6.98 -9.21 -19.81
CA MET A 1 -7.32 -10.48 -19.14
C MET A 1 -7.84 -10.09 -17.79
N ASP A 2 -9.12 -10.33 -17.55
CA ASP A 2 -9.78 -9.96 -16.30
C ASP A 2 -9.10 -10.66 -15.13
N ALA A 3 -9.05 -9.95 -14.00
CA ALA A 3 -8.45 -10.38 -12.74
C ALA A 3 -8.76 -11.86 -12.48
N THR A 4 -7.75 -12.61 -12.07
CA THR A 4 -7.89 -14.00 -11.64
C THR A 4 -9.01 -14.11 -10.61
N ASP A 5 -10.19 -14.57 -11.04
CA ASP A 5 -11.31 -14.88 -10.16
C ASP A 5 -10.83 -15.97 -9.19
N TYR A 6 -10.61 -15.58 -7.95
CA TYR A 6 -10.20 -16.49 -6.90
C TYR A 6 -11.44 -16.99 -6.16
N SER A 7 -11.56 -18.31 -6.02
CA SER A 7 -12.68 -18.94 -5.32
C SER A 7 -12.22 -19.71 -4.10
N LEU A 8 -12.83 -19.45 -2.94
CA LEU A 8 -12.64 -20.22 -1.71
C LEU A 8 -13.75 -21.25 -1.54
N PRO A 9 -13.45 -22.56 -1.57
CA PRO A 9 -14.47 -23.58 -1.36
C PRO A 9 -14.93 -23.63 0.11
N CYS A 10 -16.24 -23.74 0.33
CA CYS A 10 -16.86 -23.91 1.66
C CYS A 10 -16.87 -25.38 2.13
N SER A 11 -15.79 -26.10 1.85
CA SER A 11 -15.57 -27.45 2.35
C SER A 11 -14.19 -27.93 1.92
N PRO A 12 -13.61 -28.91 2.63
CA PRO A 12 -12.53 -29.72 2.07
C PRO A 12 -13.00 -30.40 0.77
N ARG A 13 -12.08 -30.66 -0.16
CA ARG A 13 -12.39 -31.31 -1.45
C ARG A 13 -13.02 -32.70 -1.28
N GLU A 14 -12.77 -33.36 -0.15
CA GLU A 14 -13.21 -34.72 0.16
C GLU A 14 -14.59 -34.77 0.84
N MET A 15 -15.14 -33.62 1.25
CA MET A 15 -16.41 -33.55 1.96
C MET A 15 -17.57 -33.55 0.96
N HIS A 16 -18.30 -34.66 0.88
CA HIS A 16 -19.50 -34.79 0.06
C HIS A 16 -20.76 -34.63 0.92
N VAL A 17 -21.54 -33.58 0.69
CA VAL A 17 -22.81 -33.31 1.38
C VAL A 17 -23.94 -33.31 0.36
N THR A 18 -24.98 -34.10 0.60
CA THR A 18 -26.20 -34.09 -0.21
C THR A 18 -27.06 -32.88 0.16
N ASN A 19 -27.54 -32.14 -0.86
CA ASN A 19 -28.39 -30.95 -0.70
C ASN A 19 -27.86 -29.92 0.33
N PRO A 20 -26.62 -29.44 0.20
CA PRO A 20 -26.01 -28.54 1.16
C PRO A 20 -26.60 -27.12 1.07
N THR A 21 -26.71 -26.47 2.22
CA THR A 21 -26.96 -25.03 2.35
C THR A 21 -25.72 -24.37 2.92
N TYR A 22 -25.20 -23.36 2.23
CA TYR A 22 -23.98 -22.64 2.58
C TYR A 22 -24.30 -21.24 3.10
N ARG A 23 -23.62 -20.83 4.17
CA ARG A 23 -23.71 -19.48 4.74
C ARG A 23 -22.33 -18.90 4.97
N TRP A 24 -22.04 -17.78 4.33
CA TRP A 24 -20.77 -17.06 4.50
C TRP A 24 -20.95 -15.85 5.41
N ALA A 25 -19.97 -15.64 6.28
CA ALA A 25 -19.84 -14.43 7.10
C ALA A 25 -18.43 -13.87 6.99
N ARG A 26 -18.30 -12.56 7.16
CA ARG A 26 -17.04 -11.83 7.18
C ARG A 26 -16.95 -11.02 8.46
N ASP A 27 -15.82 -11.14 9.17
CA ASP A 27 -15.55 -10.40 10.42
C ASP A 27 -16.72 -10.49 11.41
N ARG A 28 -17.31 -11.69 11.52
CA ARG A 28 -18.47 -12.04 12.36
C ARG A 28 -19.79 -11.35 12.01
N ARG A 29 -19.88 -10.72 10.83
CA ARG A 29 -21.13 -10.19 10.28
C ARG A 29 -21.55 -11.03 9.08
N GLU A 30 -22.78 -11.56 9.09
CA GLU A 30 -23.38 -12.11 7.87
C GLU A 30 -23.46 -10.98 6.84
N SER A 31 -22.97 -11.23 5.63
CA SER A 31 -22.96 -10.24 4.56
C SER A 31 -23.62 -10.82 3.33
N GLN A 32 -24.76 -10.25 2.96
CA GLN A 32 -25.51 -10.61 1.74
C GLN A 32 -24.81 -10.13 0.46
N LEU A 33 -23.74 -9.32 0.59
CA LEU A 33 -22.98 -8.74 -0.52
C LEU A 33 -21.86 -9.68 -1.03
N LEU A 34 -21.72 -10.87 -0.45
CA LEU A 34 -20.69 -11.84 -0.85
C LEU A 34 -21.18 -12.64 -2.07
N SER A 35 -20.35 -12.71 -3.11
CA SER A 35 -20.63 -13.50 -4.31
C SER A 35 -20.31 -14.98 -4.04
N VAL A 36 -21.33 -15.82 -3.98
CA VAL A 36 -21.20 -17.24 -3.65
C VAL A 36 -21.74 -18.10 -4.79
N SER A 37 -20.97 -19.08 -5.24
CA SER A 37 -21.36 -20.00 -6.31
C SER A 37 -22.43 -21.01 -5.85
N ALA A 38 -23.06 -21.69 -6.81
CA ALA A 38 -24.01 -22.77 -6.53
C ALA A 38 -23.38 -23.93 -5.72
N GLN A 39 -22.06 -24.12 -5.84
CA GLN A 39 -21.29 -25.12 -5.08
C GLN A 39 -20.83 -24.59 -3.72
N GLY A 40 -21.28 -23.40 -3.31
CA GLY A 40 -20.95 -22.80 -2.02
C GLY A 40 -19.59 -22.11 -1.96
N ALA A 41 -18.88 -21.96 -3.07
CA ALA A 41 -17.59 -21.31 -3.09
C ALA A 41 -17.74 -19.78 -3.08
N LEU A 42 -16.96 -19.10 -2.25
CA LEU A 42 -16.90 -17.63 -2.21
C LEU A 42 -15.96 -17.12 -3.31
N SER A 43 -16.48 -16.29 -4.20
CA SER A 43 -15.73 -15.72 -5.32
C SER A 43 -15.32 -14.27 -5.07
N PHE A 44 -14.07 -13.94 -5.41
CA PHE A 44 -13.55 -12.57 -5.35
C PHE A 44 -13.32 -12.02 -6.75
N GLN A 45 -14.14 -11.04 -7.14
CA GLN A 45 -13.93 -10.25 -8.34
C GLN A 45 -13.15 -9.00 -7.96
N HIS A 46 -12.05 -8.71 -8.67
CA HIS A 46 -11.22 -7.51 -8.44
C HIS A 46 -10.80 -7.33 -6.98
N PHE A 47 -10.10 -8.32 -6.41
CA PHE A 47 -9.70 -8.32 -5.00
C PHE A 47 -8.95 -7.03 -4.61
N GLN A 48 -9.50 -6.27 -3.65
CA GLN A 48 -8.87 -5.08 -3.10
C GLN A 48 -8.37 -5.35 -1.68
N GLY A 49 -7.46 -4.51 -1.19
CA GLY A 49 -6.97 -4.61 0.19
C GLY A 49 -8.09 -4.57 1.23
N SER A 50 -9.16 -3.80 0.97
CA SER A 50 -10.37 -3.73 1.79
C SER A 50 -11.21 -5.02 1.78
N SER A 51 -10.95 -5.98 0.90
CA SER A 51 -11.54 -7.32 0.89
C SER A 51 -10.78 -8.29 1.80
N SER A 52 -9.68 -7.87 2.42
CA SER A 52 -8.97 -8.68 3.42
C SER A 52 -9.82 -8.82 4.69
N GLY A 53 -9.78 -9.98 5.33
CA GLY A 53 -10.57 -10.23 6.54
C GLY A 53 -10.62 -11.68 6.96
N ASN A 54 -11.33 -11.91 8.05
CA ASN A 54 -11.65 -13.24 8.53
C ASN A 54 -12.98 -13.68 7.97
N TYR A 55 -12.97 -14.78 7.24
CA TYR A 55 -14.15 -15.37 6.62
C TYR A 55 -14.50 -16.65 7.34
N SER A 56 -15.80 -16.92 7.45
CA SER A 56 -16.29 -18.20 7.93
C SER A 56 -17.39 -18.70 7.02
N CYS A 57 -17.36 -19.98 6.70
CA CYS A 57 -18.44 -20.62 5.98
C CYS A 57 -19.05 -21.75 6.78
N THR A 58 -20.39 -21.73 6.89
CA THR A 58 -21.16 -22.78 7.54
C THR A 58 -21.88 -23.61 6.49
N VAL A 59 -21.64 -24.92 6.49
CA VAL A 59 -22.38 -25.89 5.68
C VAL A 59 -23.37 -26.64 6.55
N SER A 60 -24.60 -26.77 6.07
CA SER A 60 -25.70 -27.49 6.72
C SER A 60 -26.47 -28.32 5.70
N SER A 61 -27.11 -29.42 6.11
CA SER A 61 -28.01 -30.20 5.27
C SER A 61 -29.28 -30.54 6.05
N LYS A 62 -30.41 -30.61 5.36
CA LYS A 62 -31.70 -31.02 5.94
C LYS A 62 -31.83 -32.55 6.08
N GLU A 63 -30.88 -33.31 5.54
CA GLU A 63 -30.87 -34.77 5.59
C GLU A 63 -30.08 -35.31 6.79
N HIS A 64 -30.49 -36.46 7.34
CA HIS A 64 -29.94 -37.12 8.54
C HIS A 64 -28.43 -37.48 8.49
N ARG A 65 -27.70 -37.11 7.42
CA ARG A 65 -26.26 -37.38 7.25
C ARG A 65 -25.33 -36.26 7.74
N LEU A 66 -25.84 -35.05 8.03
CA LEU A 66 -25.12 -34.02 8.80
C LEU A 66 -25.92 -33.67 10.07
N PRO A 67 -25.61 -34.28 11.23
CA PRO A 67 -26.37 -34.03 12.47
C PRO A 67 -26.14 -32.63 13.05
N GLN A 68 -25.05 -31.94 12.67
CA GLN A 68 -24.75 -30.56 13.08
C GLN A 68 -24.15 -29.76 11.92
N PRO A 69 -24.44 -28.44 11.82
CA PRO A 69 -23.76 -27.54 10.89
C PRO A 69 -22.25 -27.53 11.16
N GLN A 70 -21.45 -27.63 10.10
CA GLN A 70 -19.99 -27.50 10.21
C GLN A 70 -19.56 -26.11 9.76
N THR A 71 -18.64 -25.49 10.51
CA THR A 71 -18.12 -24.15 10.20
C THR A 71 -16.63 -24.21 9.91
N PHE A 72 -16.22 -23.64 8.78
CA PHE A 72 -14.84 -23.53 8.34
C PHE A 72 -14.39 -22.07 8.42
N HIS A 73 -13.17 -21.82 8.89
CA HIS A 73 -12.62 -20.49 9.06
C HIS A 73 -11.45 -20.25 8.11
N TYR A 74 -11.41 -19.08 7.50
CA TYR A 74 -10.41 -18.66 6.54
C TYR A 74 -9.92 -17.26 6.89
N THR A 75 -8.64 -17.02 6.67
CA THR A 75 -8.05 -15.67 6.70
C THR A 75 -7.62 -15.33 5.29
N VAL A 76 -8.17 -14.26 4.73
CA VAL A 76 -7.87 -13.81 3.37
C VAL A 76 -7.19 -12.46 3.48
N LEU A 77 -5.97 -12.35 2.96
CA LEU A 77 -5.17 -11.14 3.08
C LEU A 77 -4.59 -10.76 1.72
N ALA A 78 -4.65 -9.47 1.39
CA ALA A 78 -3.84 -8.93 0.32
C ALA A 78 -2.36 -9.04 0.68
N TYR A 79 -1.54 -9.39 -0.31
CA TYR A 79 -0.10 -9.36 -0.19
C TYR A 79 0.52 -8.79 -1.46
N HIS A 80 1.78 -8.39 -1.36
CA HIS A 80 2.59 -8.09 -2.53
C HIS A 80 4.04 -8.56 -2.31
N VAL A 81 4.75 -8.85 -3.40
CA VAL A 81 6.19 -9.15 -3.34
C VAL A 81 6.99 -7.88 -3.05
N ARG A 82 8.19 -7.98 -2.49
CA ARG A 82 9.01 -6.77 -2.28
C ARG A 82 9.58 -6.26 -3.59
N GLY A 83 9.61 -4.94 -3.73
CA GLY A 83 10.23 -4.29 -4.87
C GLY A 83 9.89 -2.80 -4.93
N GLY A 84 10.85 -2.03 -5.40
CA GLY A 84 10.72 -0.60 -5.63
C GLY A 84 12.05 0.02 -5.99
N LEU A 85 12.00 1.27 -6.46
CA LEU A 85 13.17 2.13 -6.61
C LEU A 85 12.89 3.46 -5.91
N GLU A 86 13.93 4.04 -5.34
CA GLU A 86 13.97 5.45 -4.99
C GLU A 86 14.82 6.16 -6.04
N ALA A 87 14.17 6.97 -6.87
CA ALA A 87 14.83 7.78 -7.88
C ALA A 87 15.20 9.13 -7.27
N LEU A 88 16.48 9.44 -7.25
CA LEU A 88 17.04 10.69 -6.77
C LEU A 88 17.55 11.50 -7.97
N LEU A 89 16.91 12.64 -8.20
CA LEU A 89 17.24 13.57 -9.27
C LEU A 89 17.74 14.88 -8.67
N VAL A 90 18.75 15.49 -9.29
CA VAL A 90 19.21 16.84 -8.93
C VAL A 90 19.20 17.71 -10.18
N PHE A 91 18.39 18.76 -10.12
CA PHE A 91 18.29 19.77 -11.16
C PHE A 91 18.98 21.05 -10.74
N ARG A 92 19.68 21.70 -11.66
CA ARG A 92 20.28 23.02 -11.44
C ARG A 92 19.43 24.10 -12.10
N SER A 93 19.15 25.18 -11.39
CA SER A 93 18.43 26.34 -11.90
C SER A 93 18.82 27.62 -11.17
N ARG A 94 18.67 28.78 -11.83
CA ARG A 94 18.90 30.11 -11.22
C ARG A 94 17.77 30.56 -10.30
N LEU A 95 16.59 29.94 -10.40
CA LEU A 95 15.42 30.30 -9.61
C LEU A 95 14.83 29.06 -8.95
N CYS A 96 14.57 29.12 -7.64
CA CYS A 96 13.80 28.12 -6.92
C CYS A 96 12.68 28.75 -6.05
N GLN A 97 11.95 29.69 -6.62
CA GLN A 97 10.72 30.19 -5.98
C GLN A 97 9.66 29.09 -5.94
N GLU A 98 8.86 29.03 -4.87
CA GLU A 98 7.90 27.93 -4.65
C GLU A 98 6.87 27.79 -5.78
N ALA A 99 6.44 28.89 -6.42
CA ALA A 99 5.52 28.85 -7.55
C ALA A 99 6.12 28.16 -8.79
N LEU A 100 7.36 28.52 -9.16
CA LEU A 100 8.08 27.92 -10.29
C LEU A 100 8.44 26.46 -10.00
N LYS A 101 8.94 26.18 -8.80
CA LYS A 101 9.25 24.83 -8.31
C LYS A 101 8.01 23.93 -8.40
N ARG A 102 6.84 24.39 -7.95
CA ARG A 102 5.60 23.60 -8.02
C ARG A 102 5.21 23.26 -9.46
N ARG A 103 5.28 24.23 -10.38
CA ARG A 103 4.99 24.00 -11.81
C ARG A 103 5.98 23.02 -12.42
N PHE A 104 7.28 23.21 -12.17
CA PHE A 104 8.32 22.27 -12.60
C PHE A 104 8.07 20.85 -12.10
N LEU A 105 7.83 20.68 -10.79
CA LEU A 105 7.59 19.37 -10.20
C LEU A 105 6.35 18.69 -10.77
N TRP A 106 5.28 19.45 -11.04
CA TRP A 106 4.07 18.93 -11.67
C TRP A 106 4.35 18.42 -13.08
N SER A 107 5.00 19.22 -13.93
CA SER A 107 5.36 18.83 -15.31
C SER A 107 6.34 17.64 -15.33
N LEU A 108 7.34 17.65 -14.46
CA LEU A 108 8.30 16.55 -14.33
C LEU A 108 7.60 15.26 -13.88
N GLN A 109 6.71 15.34 -12.89
CA GLN A 109 5.94 14.20 -12.41
C GLN A 109 5.06 13.64 -13.52
N GLU A 110 4.33 14.47 -14.26
CA GLU A 110 3.47 13.99 -15.36
C GLU A 110 4.28 13.28 -16.45
N ALA A 111 5.41 13.86 -16.85
CA ALA A 111 6.27 13.27 -17.86
C ALA A 111 6.85 11.91 -17.41
N LEU A 112 7.43 11.86 -16.21
CA LEU A 112 8.03 10.63 -15.69
C LEU A 112 6.98 9.57 -15.32
N ASP A 113 5.78 9.97 -14.89
CA ASP A 113 4.69 9.03 -14.59
C ASP A 113 4.21 8.31 -15.86
N ARG A 114 4.13 9.01 -17.00
CA ARG A 114 3.86 8.37 -18.30
C ARG A 114 4.93 7.34 -18.67
N VAL A 115 6.21 7.70 -18.49
CA VAL A 115 7.35 6.80 -18.77
C VAL A 115 7.31 5.56 -17.86
N ALA A 116 7.09 5.76 -16.56
CA ALA A 116 7.02 4.66 -15.59
C ALA A 116 5.78 3.77 -15.81
N SER A 117 4.62 4.36 -16.06
CA SER A 117 3.36 3.64 -16.30
C SER A 117 3.41 2.78 -17.56
N ALA A 118 4.11 3.24 -18.61
CA ALA A 118 4.36 2.43 -19.81
C ALA A 118 5.19 1.17 -19.52
N GLN A 119 5.94 1.15 -18.42
CA GLN A 119 6.68 -0.02 -17.92
C GLN A 119 5.97 -0.69 -16.73
N HIS A 120 4.64 -0.49 -16.64
CA HIS A 120 3.77 -1.00 -15.60
C HIS A 120 4.19 -0.67 -14.16
N CYS A 121 4.87 0.45 -13.98
CA CYS A 121 5.24 0.98 -12.67
C CYS A 121 4.34 2.16 -12.30
N ARG A 122 4.24 2.46 -11.00
CA ARG A 122 3.60 3.67 -10.49
C ARG A 122 4.64 4.60 -9.88
N LEU A 123 4.61 5.87 -10.25
CA LEU A 123 5.53 6.88 -9.77
C LEU A 123 4.84 7.82 -8.77
N VAL A 124 5.50 8.10 -7.64
CA VAL A 124 4.99 9.05 -6.64
C VAL A 124 6.09 10.00 -6.20
N LEU A 125 5.84 11.31 -6.27
CA LEU A 125 6.74 12.32 -5.71
C LEU A 125 6.77 12.17 -4.18
N SER A 126 7.96 11.90 -3.64
CA SER A 126 8.16 11.62 -2.22
C SER A 126 8.69 12.86 -1.47
N LYS A 127 9.71 13.52 -2.02
CA LYS A 127 10.34 14.69 -1.38
C LYS A 127 10.93 15.63 -2.43
N SER A 128 10.91 16.92 -2.14
CA SER A 128 11.70 17.89 -2.88
C SER A 128 12.29 18.95 -1.95
N SER A 129 13.50 19.40 -2.25
CA SER A 129 14.19 20.42 -1.46
C SER A 129 15.15 21.21 -2.34
N CYS A 130 15.18 22.52 -2.13
CA CYS A 130 16.16 23.41 -2.75
C CYS A 130 17.26 23.78 -1.78
N PHE A 131 18.49 23.84 -2.29
CA PHE A 131 19.66 24.31 -1.55
C PHE A 131 20.57 25.10 -2.48
N PRO A 132 21.28 26.12 -1.98
CA PRO A 132 22.23 26.88 -2.77
C PRO A 132 23.38 25.99 -3.23
N THR A 133 23.97 26.31 -4.39
CA THR A 133 25.22 25.68 -4.81
C THR A 133 26.40 26.19 -3.97
N LEU A 134 27.34 25.29 -3.65
CA LEU A 134 28.63 25.65 -3.04
C LEU A 134 29.74 25.77 -4.10
N GLN A 135 29.39 25.62 -5.38
CA GLN A 135 30.29 25.69 -6.53
C GLN A 135 29.82 26.80 -7.47
N GLU A 136 30.76 27.52 -8.08
CA GLU A 136 30.44 28.58 -9.04
C GLU A 136 29.51 28.10 -10.18
N PRO A 137 28.54 28.93 -10.59
CA PRO A 137 28.29 30.29 -10.12
C PRO A 137 27.37 30.32 -8.87
N TRP A 138 27.64 31.23 -7.92
CA TRP A 138 26.99 31.30 -6.60
C TRP A 138 25.51 31.73 -6.62
N ASP A 139 24.98 32.08 -7.79
CA ASP A 139 23.59 32.48 -8.03
C ASP A 139 22.69 31.32 -8.51
N GLU A 140 23.16 30.08 -8.42
CA GLU A 140 22.40 28.89 -8.80
C GLU A 140 21.97 28.03 -7.60
N PHE A 141 20.83 27.37 -7.75
CA PHE A 141 20.25 26.46 -6.78
C PHE A 141 20.26 25.04 -7.33
N ASN A 142 20.44 24.07 -6.43
CA ASN A 142 20.19 22.66 -6.70
C ASN A 142 18.81 22.31 -6.13
N LEU A 143 17.92 21.83 -7.00
CA LEU A 143 16.65 21.24 -6.64
C LEU A 143 16.81 19.73 -6.63
N GLN A 144 16.85 19.15 -5.43
CA GLN A 144 16.78 17.72 -5.25
C GLN A 144 15.33 17.26 -5.25
N VAL A 145 15.03 16.24 -6.08
CA VAL A 145 13.71 15.63 -6.22
C VAL A 145 13.83 14.14 -6.01
N GLN A 146 12.98 13.58 -5.16
CA GLN A 146 12.92 12.14 -4.88
C GLN A 146 11.57 11.60 -5.30
N PHE A 147 11.59 10.56 -6.13
CA PHE A 147 10.41 9.77 -6.48
C PHE A 147 10.50 8.36 -5.93
N GLN A 148 9.36 7.81 -5.52
CA GLN A 148 9.19 6.38 -5.27
C GLN A 148 8.62 5.74 -6.53
N VAL A 149 9.32 4.74 -7.06
CA VAL A 149 8.86 3.91 -8.18
C VAL A 149 8.39 2.58 -7.60
N SER A 150 7.10 2.31 -7.69
CA SER A 150 6.50 1.05 -7.31
C SER A 150 6.35 0.15 -8.54
N PRO A 151 6.65 -1.16 -8.45
CA PRO A 151 6.43 -2.09 -9.56
C PRO A 151 4.95 -2.39 -9.82
N PHE A 152 4.04 -1.91 -8.96
CA PHE A 152 2.61 -2.24 -8.97
C PHE A 152 1.79 -1.14 -9.67
N GLY A 153 2.13 -0.87 -10.94
CA GLY A 153 1.33 -0.01 -11.81
C GLY A 153 0.18 -0.77 -12.48
N PRO A 154 -0.54 -0.13 -13.42
CA PRO A 154 -1.57 -0.78 -14.23
C PRO A 154 -1.00 -1.98 -15.00
N GLU A 155 -1.70 -3.12 -14.97
CA GLU A 155 -1.28 -4.37 -15.64
C GLU A 155 0.14 -4.86 -15.26
N TRP A 156 0.62 -4.59 -14.04
CA TRP A 156 1.98 -4.95 -13.61
C TRP A 156 2.35 -6.43 -13.74
N ASP A 157 1.36 -7.31 -13.63
CA ASP A 157 1.50 -8.75 -13.69
C ASP A 157 1.24 -9.31 -15.10
N LYS A 158 1.08 -8.47 -16.13
CA LYS A 158 0.80 -8.90 -17.51
C LYS A 158 1.80 -9.89 -18.09
N LEU A 159 3.08 -9.76 -17.71
CA LEU A 159 4.15 -10.67 -18.12
C LEU A 159 4.18 -11.98 -17.30
N CYS A 160 3.31 -12.10 -16.30
CA CYS A 160 3.22 -13.25 -15.43
C CYS A 160 1.97 -14.09 -15.74
N ASN A 161 2.19 -15.26 -16.34
CA ASN A 161 1.15 -16.26 -16.56
C ASN A 161 1.55 -17.60 -15.91
N PRO A 162 1.31 -17.77 -14.61
CA PRO A 162 1.78 -18.94 -13.88
C PRO A 162 0.83 -20.13 -14.00
N HIS A 163 1.38 -21.34 -14.15
CA HIS A 163 0.59 -22.57 -14.25
C HIS A 163 0.29 -23.25 -12.89
N ASN A 164 0.99 -22.88 -11.80
CA ASN A 164 0.75 -23.44 -10.45
C ASN A 164 1.18 -22.47 -9.31
N GLN A 165 0.71 -22.67 -8.08
CA GLN A 165 0.95 -21.74 -6.94
C GLN A 165 2.44 -21.48 -6.62
N THR A 166 3.29 -22.50 -6.67
CA THR A 166 4.73 -22.35 -6.38
C THR A 166 5.46 -21.52 -7.45
N THR A 167 4.98 -21.54 -8.69
CA THR A 167 5.51 -20.69 -9.77
C THR A 167 4.93 -19.29 -9.78
N VAL A 168 3.70 -19.07 -9.25
CA VAL A 168 3.04 -17.75 -9.18
C VAL A 168 3.93 -16.71 -8.51
N ILE A 169 4.49 -17.03 -7.33
CA ILE A 169 5.25 -16.03 -6.55
C ILE A 169 6.57 -15.68 -7.24
N ASN A 170 7.27 -16.69 -7.76
CA ASN A 170 8.51 -16.47 -8.51
C ASN A 170 8.27 -15.67 -9.79
N CYS A 171 7.14 -15.93 -10.45
CA CYS A 171 6.69 -15.20 -11.61
C CYS A 171 6.39 -13.72 -11.28
N TYR A 172 5.69 -13.44 -10.18
CA TYR A 172 5.48 -12.06 -9.71
C TYR A 172 6.79 -11.35 -9.32
N ARG A 173 7.73 -12.06 -8.66
CA ARG A 173 9.06 -11.49 -8.38
C ARG A 173 9.81 -11.14 -9.66
N ALA A 174 9.75 -12.01 -10.68
CA ALA A 174 10.39 -11.76 -11.97
C ALA A 174 9.75 -10.57 -12.70
N ALA A 175 8.42 -10.50 -12.76
CA ALA A 175 7.68 -9.40 -13.36
C ALA A 175 8.03 -8.06 -12.68
N ALA A 176 7.96 -7.99 -11.34
CA ALA A 176 8.30 -6.79 -10.60
C ALA A 176 9.76 -6.34 -10.84
N ARG A 177 10.72 -7.27 -10.87
CA ARG A 177 12.13 -6.95 -11.16
C ARG A 177 12.32 -6.42 -12.58
N ASN A 178 11.66 -7.04 -13.56
CA ASN A 178 11.72 -6.61 -14.95
C ASN A 178 11.12 -5.21 -15.13
N ASN A 179 9.92 -4.97 -14.61
CA ASN A 179 9.22 -3.68 -14.70
C ASN A 179 10.10 -2.56 -14.13
N LEU A 180 10.69 -2.76 -12.94
CA LEU A 180 11.57 -1.76 -12.32
C LEU A 180 12.85 -1.52 -13.13
N LEU A 181 13.44 -2.58 -13.71
CA LEU A 181 14.62 -2.46 -14.56
C LEU A 181 14.30 -1.63 -15.81
N GLN A 182 13.19 -1.94 -16.49
CA GLN A 182 12.77 -1.20 -17.67
C GLN A 182 12.40 0.25 -17.34
N ALA A 183 11.69 0.48 -16.24
CA ALA A 183 11.37 1.83 -15.76
C ALA A 183 12.65 2.65 -15.49
N LYS A 184 13.65 2.06 -14.81
CA LYS A 184 14.96 2.71 -14.59
C LYS A 184 15.61 3.11 -15.91
N LEU A 185 15.71 2.18 -16.87
CA LEU A 185 16.35 2.45 -18.16
C LEU A 185 15.59 3.52 -18.96
N ALA A 186 14.26 3.43 -19.03
CA ALA A 186 13.41 4.35 -19.75
C ALA A 186 13.44 5.77 -19.14
N MET A 187 13.39 5.88 -17.81
CA MET A 187 13.49 7.16 -17.11
C MET A 187 14.86 7.81 -17.30
N THR A 188 15.95 7.04 -17.23
CA THR A 188 17.31 7.56 -17.51
C THR A 188 17.38 8.13 -18.93
N ARG A 189 16.95 7.34 -19.93
CA ARG A 189 16.95 7.77 -21.33
C ARG A 189 16.10 9.03 -21.52
N PHE A 190 14.89 9.05 -20.96
CA PHE A 190 14.00 10.22 -21.06
C PHE A 190 14.67 11.49 -20.51
N LEU A 191 15.30 11.40 -19.33
CA LEU A 191 15.97 12.53 -18.69
C LEU A 191 17.24 12.99 -19.43
N GLU A 192 17.90 12.10 -20.17
CA GLU A 192 19.05 12.41 -21.03
C GLU A 192 18.61 13.08 -22.34
N GLU A 193 17.57 12.56 -23.00
CA GLU A 193 17.05 13.06 -24.27
C GLU A 193 16.28 14.38 -24.15
N HIS A 194 15.63 14.63 -23.00
CA HIS A 194 14.71 15.75 -22.80
C HIS A 194 15.24 16.86 -21.86
N GLY A 195 16.56 16.96 -21.66
CA GLY A 195 17.14 18.15 -21.00
C GLY A 195 17.42 19.28 -22.00
N PRO A 196 17.25 20.59 -21.67
CA PRO A 196 16.76 21.27 -20.46
C PRO A 196 15.23 21.35 -20.33
N PHE A 197 14.69 21.50 -19.11
CA PHE A 197 13.25 21.70 -18.87
C PHE A 197 12.90 23.18 -18.69
N PRO A 198 12.35 23.87 -19.72
CA PRO A 198 11.91 25.25 -19.58
C PRO A 198 10.55 25.32 -18.88
N ILE A 199 10.41 26.20 -17.89
CA ILE A 199 9.15 26.51 -17.22
C ILE A 199 8.91 28.01 -17.30
N THR A 200 7.71 28.38 -17.75
CA THR A 200 7.21 29.76 -17.75
C THR A 200 6.24 29.96 -16.59
N GLY A 201 6.28 31.14 -15.97
CA GLY A 201 5.31 31.56 -14.95
C GLY A 201 4.61 32.84 -15.38
N ASP A 202 3.38 33.04 -14.91
CA ASP A 202 2.62 34.27 -15.19
C ASP A 202 3.34 35.46 -14.55
N GLY A 203 4.02 36.27 -15.38
CA GLY A 203 4.81 37.42 -14.92
C GLY A 203 6.20 37.10 -14.33
N ALA A 204 6.66 35.86 -14.38
CA ALA A 204 7.98 35.45 -13.86
C ALA A 204 8.99 35.18 -15.00
N PRO A 205 10.30 35.40 -14.78
CA PRO A 205 11.33 35.06 -15.76
C PRO A 205 11.28 33.57 -16.11
N ARG A 206 11.52 33.23 -17.38
CA ARG A 206 11.66 31.84 -17.84
C ARG A 206 12.77 31.16 -17.02
N ALA A 207 12.41 30.12 -16.28
CA ALA A 207 13.37 29.30 -15.56
C ALA A 207 13.70 28.05 -16.37
N ILE A 208 14.95 27.62 -16.31
CA ILE A 208 15.40 26.38 -16.94
C ILE A 208 15.93 25.48 -15.84
N PHE A 209 15.42 24.25 -15.79
CA PHE A 209 15.91 23.22 -14.88
C PHE A 209 16.75 22.23 -15.69
N ASN A 210 18.05 22.21 -15.41
CA ASN A 210 18.99 21.32 -16.07
C ASN A 210 19.22 20.10 -15.18
N ASN A 211 18.95 18.90 -15.69
CA ASN A 211 19.29 17.70 -14.94
C ASN A 211 20.83 17.58 -14.84
N ARG A 212 21.34 17.36 -13.62
CA ARG A 212 22.79 17.19 -13.36
C ARG A 212 23.13 15.85 -12.75
N PHE A 213 22.14 15.18 -12.17
CA PHE A 213 22.35 13.91 -11.48
C PHE A 213 21.07 13.10 -11.49
N THR A 214 21.20 11.85 -11.90
CA THR A 214 20.15 10.85 -11.83
C THR A 214 20.72 9.62 -11.14
N SER A 215 20.09 9.17 -10.06
CA SER A 215 20.45 7.91 -9.41
C SER A 215 19.20 7.14 -9.00
N PHE A 216 19.32 5.82 -8.98
CA PHE A 216 18.25 4.91 -8.59
C PHE A 216 18.77 3.96 -7.53
N LEU A 217 18.19 4.05 -6.35
CA LEU A 217 18.45 3.12 -5.26
C LEU A 217 17.36 2.05 -5.24
N LYS A 218 17.75 0.77 -5.27
CA LYS A 218 16.77 -0.32 -5.12
C LYS A 218 16.22 -0.32 -3.71
N THR A 219 14.89 -0.34 -3.58
CA THR A 219 14.20 -0.45 -2.31
C THR A 219 13.49 -1.80 -2.23
N GLU A 220 13.84 -2.61 -1.22
CA GLU A 220 13.17 -3.88 -0.96
C GLU A 220 12.26 -3.75 0.27
N ARG A 221 11.32 -2.82 0.19
CA ARG A 221 10.44 -2.46 1.29
C ARG A 221 8.98 -2.75 0.98
N CYS A 222 8.19 -2.87 2.03
CA CYS A 222 6.75 -2.95 1.92
C CYS A 222 6.15 -1.58 1.54
N ALA A 223 5.04 -1.62 0.79
CA ALA A 223 4.24 -0.41 0.58
C ALA A 223 3.64 0.03 1.93
N GLY A 224 3.33 1.33 2.06
CA GLY A 224 2.61 1.82 3.24
C GLY A 224 1.31 1.04 3.44
N GLY A 225 1.04 0.66 4.69
CA GLY A 225 -0.06 -0.22 5.05
C GLY A 225 0.24 -1.72 4.92
N TYR A 226 1.45 -2.11 4.53
CA TYR A 226 1.91 -3.50 4.50
C TYR A 226 3.14 -3.69 5.39
N GLY A 227 3.28 -4.88 5.96
CA GLY A 227 4.44 -5.30 6.74
C GLY A 227 4.86 -6.73 6.39
N LEU A 228 6.10 -7.06 6.71
CA LEU A 228 6.61 -8.43 6.62
C LEU A 228 5.84 -9.30 7.60
N SER A 229 5.45 -10.49 7.15
CA SER A 229 4.96 -11.52 8.05
C SER A 229 5.63 -12.84 7.76
N LEU A 230 6.32 -13.32 8.79
CA LEU A 230 6.93 -14.65 8.80
C LEU A 230 5.89 -15.77 8.90
N GLN A 231 4.62 -15.44 9.16
CA GLN A 231 3.53 -16.41 9.32
C GLN A 231 3.01 -16.93 7.98
N LEU A 232 3.38 -16.30 6.86
CA LEU A 232 3.02 -16.77 5.53
C LEU A 232 4.12 -17.70 4.99
N GLU A 233 4.04 -18.99 5.33
CA GLU A 233 5.03 -20.01 4.93
C GLU A 233 5.26 -20.07 3.41
N MET A 234 4.23 -19.76 2.63
CA MET A 234 4.29 -19.74 1.17
C MET A 234 5.16 -18.59 0.61
N CYS A 235 5.34 -17.49 1.36
CA CYS A 235 6.17 -16.36 0.97
C CYS A 235 6.69 -15.59 2.20
N PRO A 236 7.77 -16.06 2.85
CA PRO A 236 8.26 -15.47 4.10
C PRO A 236 8.79 -14.04 3.94
N ASP A 237 9.10 -13.61 2.72
CA ASP A 237 9.55 -12.26 2.39
C ASP A 237 8.46 -11.40 1.74
N CYS A 238 7.22 -11.88 1.62
CA CYS A 238 6.11 -11.08 1.12
C CYS A 238 5.63 -10.08 2.16
N CYS A 239 5.13 -8.95 1.65
CA CYS A 239 4.49 -7.93 2.45
C CYS A 239 3.00 -8.23 2.51
N ILE A 240 2.50 -8.50 3.71
CA ILE A 240 1.07 -8.66 3.96
C ILE A 240 0.49 -7.36 4.49
N LEU A 241 -0.78 -7.16 4.19
CA LEU A 241 -1.48 -5.95 4.52
C LEU A 241 -1.76 -5.90 6.05
N CYS A 242 -1.55 -4.75 6.68
CA CYS A 242 -1.68 -4.58 8.12
C CYS A 242 -3.14 -4.71 8.59
N GLN A 243 -3.36 -5.51 9.62
CA GLN A 243 -4.69 -5.73 10.19
C GLN A 243 -5.25 -4.51 10.95
N PRO A 244 -6.57 -4.43 11.18
CA PRO A 244 -7.17 -3.44 12.08
C PRO A 244 -6.42 -3.35 13.42
N GLY A 245 -6.32 -2.14 13.95
CA GLY A 245 -5.52 -1.83 15.13
C GLY A 245 -4.03 -1.64 14.85
N THR A 246 -3.56 -1.93 13.63
CA THR A 246 -2.15 -1.74 13.24
C THR A 246 -2.01 -0.87 12.00
N PHE A 247 -0.83 -0.30 11.78
CA PHE A 247 -0.50 0.47 10.58
C PHE A 247 0.96 0.24 10.20
N SER A 248 1.31 0.58 8.95
CA SER A 248 2.71 0.61 8.51
C SER A 248 2.96 1.89 7.74
N ALA A 249 3.77 2.78 8.29
CA ALA A 249 4.14 4.01 7.60
C ALA A 249 4.87 3.73 6.27
N PRO A 250 4.83 4.65 5.28
CA PRO A 250 5.66 4.51 4.10
C PRO A 250 7.13 4.32 4.49
N ARG A 251 7.79 3.32 3.89
CA ARG A 251 9.18 2.88 4.18
C ARG A 251 9.38 2.05 5.45
N SER A 252 8.33 1.72 6.20
CA SER A 252 8.35 0.68 7.24
C SER A 252 8.18 -0.71 6.61
N ASN A 253 8.76 -1.72 7.25
CA ASN A 253 8.54 -3.12 6.89
C ASN A 253 7.71 -3.85 7.94
N GLU A 254 7.16 -3.15 8.92
CA GLU A 254 6.48 -3.76 10.06
C GLU A 254 5.12 -3.10 10.29
N CYS A 255 4.13 -3.93 10.59
CA CYS A 255 2.83 -3.47 11.07
C CYS A 255 2.94 -3.18 12.56
N THR A 256 2.89 -1.91 12.92
CA THR A 256 2.97 -1.44 14.31
C THR A 256 1.56 -1.20 14.84
N ALA A 257 1.31 -1.51 16.12
CA ALA A 257 0.05 -1.18 16.76
C ALA A 257 -0.21 0.33 16.74
N CYS A 258 -1.47 0.73 16.53
CA CYS A 258 -1.88 2.12 16.65
C CYS A 258 -1.58 2.62 18.07
N PRO A 259 -0.82 3.70 18.26
CA PRO A 259 -0.53 4.21 19.60
C PRO A 259 -1.80 4.69 20.32
N ALA A 260 -1.73 4.78 21.65
CA ALA A 260 -2.79 5.39 22.46
C ALA A 260 -3.18 6.77 21.91
N GLY A 261 -4.48 7.08 21.98
CA GLY A 261 -5.08 8.25 21.32
C GLY A 261 -5.40 8.07 19.82
N THR A 262 -5.12 6.89 19.25
CA THR A 262 -5.41 6.58 17.83
C THR A 262 -6.02 5.19 17.66
N PHE A 263 -6.67 4.96 16.53
CA PHE A 263 -7.30 3.70 16.15
C PHE A 263 -7.20 3.42 14.66
N ASN A 264 -7.35 2.17 14.25
CA ASN A 264 -7.49 1.79 12.85
C ASN A 264 -8.57 0.71 12.66
N PRO A 265 -9.71 1.02 12.01
CA PRO A 265 -10.76 0.03 11.73
C PRO A 265 -10.55 -0.78 10.46
N LEU A 266 -9.61 -0.38 9.61
CA LEU A 266 -9.47 -0.92 8.26
C LEU A 266 -8.15 -1.64 8.07
N TYR A 267 -8.19 -2.68 7.27
CA TYR A 267 -7.02 -3.30 6.71
C TYR A 267 -6.22 -2.27 5.88
N GLY A 268 -4.90 -2.22 6.07
CA GLY A 268 -3.96 -1.68 5.07
C GLY A 268 -3.71 -0.19 5.19
N ARG A 269 -3.85 0.34 6.41
CA ARG A 269 -3.63 1.76 6.64
C ARG A 269 -2.14 2.08 6.80
N ALA A 270 -1.72 3.12 6.10
CA ALA A 270 -0.40 3.69 6.25
C ALA A 270 -0.26 4.61 7.49
N ALA A 271 -1.38 4.92 8.15
CA ALA A 271 -1.45 5.71 9.38
C ALA A 271 -2.77 5.45 10.13
N CYS A 272 -2.72 5.53 11.45
CA CYS A 272 -3.90 5.45 12.31
C CYS A 272 -4.71 6.75 12.30
N SER A 273 -6.01 6.63 12.54
CA SER A 273 -6.92 7.76 12.74
C SER A 273 -6.81 8.25 14.19
N ARG A 274 -6.74 9.56 14.39
CA ARG A 274 -6.76 10.15 15.73
C ARG A 274 -8.16 10.11 16.32
N CYS A 275 -8.26 9.95 17.62
CA CYS A 275 -9.50 10.23 18.34
C CYS A 275 -9.89 11.70 18.18
N LYS A 276 -11.20 11.98 18.35
CA LYS A 276 -11.69 13.36 18.39
C LYS A 276 -11.11 14.09 19.60
N GLU A 277 -11.10 15.42 19.56
CA GLU A 277 -10.59 16.26 20.66
C GLU A 277 -11.23 15.87 22.00
N GLY A 278 -10.40 15.77 23.05
CA GLY A 278 -10.82 15.37 24.39
C GLY A 278 -10.97 13.85 24.62
N LEU A 279 -10.81 13.02 23.58
CA LEU A 279 -10.89 11.57 23.69
C LEU A 279 -9.54 10.90 23.39
N VAL A 280 -9.30 9.76 24.05
CA VAL A 280 -8.11 8.92 23.86
C VAL A 280 -8.48 7.44 23.85
N THR A 281 -7.72 6.62 23.13
CA THR A 281 -7.70 5.17 23.34
C THR A 281 -6.72 4.87 24.47
N ARG A 282 -7.16 4.15 25.50
CA ARG A 282 -6.33 3.89 26.70
C ARG A 282 -5.11 3.01 26.43
N ALA A 283 -5.18 2.16 25.41
CA ALA A 283 -4.13 1.23 25.03
C ALA A 283 -3.83 1.31 23.54
N ALA A 284 -2.64 0.85 23.16
CA ALA A 284 -2.29 0.67 21.76
C ALA A 284 -3.13 -0.44 21.11
N GLY A 285 -3.27 -0.40 19.78
CA GLY A 285 -3.96 -1.44 19.01
C GLY A 285 -5.46 -1.24 18.85
N ALA A 286 -6.00 -0.06 19.18
CA ALA A 286 -7.44 0.19 19.08
C ALA A 286 -7.96 0.05 17.64
N THR A 287 -9.12 -0.57 17.50
CA THR A 287 -9.69 -0.95 16.20
C THR A 287 -10.89 -0.10 15.82
N SER A 288 -11.45 0.68 16.73
CA SER A 288 -12.67 1.44 16.47
C SER A 288 -12.61 2.83 17.07
N ALA A 289 -13.36 3.76 16.47
CA ALA A 289 -13.63 5.06 17.07
C ALA A 289 -14.38 4.93 18.41
N GLY A 290 -15.11 3.82 18.62
CA GLY A 290 -15.78 3.53 19.89
C GLY A 290 -14.81 3.22 21.05
N ASP A 291 -13.54 2.95 20.75
CA ASP A 291 -12.50 2.74 21.77
C ASP A 291 -11.94 4.08 22.31
N CYS A 292 -12.31 5.21 21.68
CA CYS A 292 -11.95 6.55 22.13
C CYS A 292 -12.86 6.97 23.29
N VAL A 293 -12.27 7.09 24.48
CA VAL A 293 -12.95 7.46 25.73
C VAL A 293 -12.37 8.75 26.27
N GLU A 294 -13.12 9.43 27.15
CA GLU A 294 -12.60 10.61 27.84
C GLU A 294 -11.33 10.25 28.63
N GLU A 295 -10.35 11.14 28.56
CA GLU A 295 -9.13 11.01 29.36
C GLU A 295 -9.52 11.16 30.83
N GLU A 296 -9.47 10.07 31.60
CA GLU A 296 -9.70 10.18 33.04
C GLU A 296 -8.61 11.04 33.63
N ALA A 297 -9.00 12.20 34.18
CA ALA A 297 -8.12 13.10 34.90
C ALA A 297 -7.40 12.29 35.98
N GLY A 298 -6.11 12.02 35.76
CA GLY A 298 -5.29 11.29 36.70
C GLY A 298 -5.42 11.92 38.08
N SER A 299 -5.78 11.07 39.05
CA SER A 299 -5.79 11.32 40.49
C SER A 299 -4.58 12.13 40.95
N ASN A 300 -4.70 13.45 40.97
CA ASN A 300 -3.81 14.35 41.71
C ASN A 300 -4.59 14.95 42.88
N GLY A 301 -5.04 14.07 43.77
CA GLY A 301 -5.78 14.41 44.98
C GLY A 301 -5.04 14.00 46.23
N ASN A 302 -3.94 14.69 46.59
CA ASN A 302 -3.67 15.03 47.99
C ASN A 302 -2.54 16.06 48.15
N THR A 303 -2.91 17.34 48.13
CA THR A 303 -2.27 18.34 49.01
C THR A 303 -3.37 19.01 49.81
N ARG A 304 -3.71 18.42 50.96
CA ARG A 304 -4.45 19.12 52.01
C ARG A 304 -3.61 20.31 52.45
N ARG A 305 -4.13 21.52 52.25
CA ARG A 305 -3.63 22.77 52.84
C ARG A 305 -4.35 22.93 54.19
N PRO A 306 -3.66 22.91 55.35
CA PRO A 306 -4.30 23.31 56.59
C PRO A 306 -4.29 24.85 56.66
N SER A 307 -5.47 25.38 56.97
CA SER A 307 -5.75 26.72 57.49
C SER A 307 -5.10 26.97 58.83
#